data_AF-A0A358QZD4-F1
#
_entry.id   AF-A0A358QZD4-F1
#
_cell.length_a   1.000
_cell.length_b   1.000
_cell.length_c   1.000
_cell.angle_alpha   90.00
_cell.angle_beta   90.00
_cell.angle_gamma   90.00
#
_symmetry.space_group_name_H-M   'P 1'
#
loop_
_entity.id
_entity.type
_entity.pdbx_description
1 polymer ?
#
loop_
_entity_poly.entity_id
_entity_poly.type
_entity_poly.pdbx_seq_one_letter_code
_entity_poly.pdbx_strand_id
1 'polypeptide(L)'
;MSIELMTWLTTYILIVLCELGDKTQVAVLLITSNNPGRRWLIFAASAVALTMCVVIEVTVGVTLAQYIGPAVINRATGVIFLIIGAITLARHFKLYEKLTPGGRQAEEVAPE
;
A
#
# COMPACT_ATOMS: atom_id res chain seq x y z
N MET A 1 5.25 10.11 30.60
CA MET A 1 4.30 9.89 29.48
C MET A 1 3.67 8.53 29.70
N SER A 2 2.34 8.41 29.72
CA SER A 2 1.67 7.12 29.92
C SER A 2 2.00 6.18 28.75
N ILE A 3 2.23 4.89 29.03
CA ILE A 3 2.50 3.88 28.01
C ILE A 3 1.38 3.84 26.96
N GLU A 4 0.13 4.04 27.38
CA GLU A 4 -1.05 4.13 26.51
C GLU A 4 -0.93 5.26 25.47
N LEU A 5 -0.51 6.46 25.90
CA LEU A 5 -0.32 7.59 24.99
C LEU A 5 0.80 7.30 24.00
N MET A 6 1.86 6.60 24.43
CA MET A 6 2.95 6.23 23.54
C MET A 6 2.50 5.22 22.49
N THR A 7 1.74 4.19 22.87
CA THR A 7 1.19 3.19 21.93
C THR A 7 0.24 3.82 20.92
N TRP A 8 -0.63 4.73 21.36
CA TRP A 8 -1.55 5.44 20.46
C TRP A 8 -0.78 6.30 19.45
N LEU A 9 0.20 7.07 19.93
CA LEU A 9 0.98 7.97 19.08
C LEU A 9 1.85 7.20 18.07
N THR A 10 2.53 6.13 18.50
CA THR A 10 3.36 5.33 17.59
C THR A 10 2.52 4.63 16.53
N THR A 11 1.39 4.05 16.91
CA THR A 11 0.48 3.40 15.98
C THR A 11 -0.09 4.40 14.97
N TYR A 12 -0.52 5.58 15.45
CA TYR A 12 -1.03 6.65 14.59
C TYR A 12 0.03 7.10 13.57
N ILE A 13 1.25 7.41 14.02
CA ILE A 13 2.34 7.85 13.14
C ILE A 13 2.70 6.75 12.13
N LEU A 14 2.81 5.49 12.56
CA LEU A 14 3.13 4.38 11.67
C LEU A 14 2.07 4.21 10.58
N ILE A 15 0.78 4.24 10.95
CA ILE A 15 -0.31 4.11 9.97
C ILE A 15 -0.30 5.29 9.00
N VAL A 16 -0.18 6.53 9.47
CA VAL A 16 -0.11 7.71 8.59
C VAL A 16 1.07 7.60 7.62
N LEU A 17 2.24 7.15 8.08
CA LEU A 17 3.41 6.94 7.21
C LEU A 17 3.20 5.82 6.20
N CYS A 18 2.56 4.72 6.58
CA CYS A 18 2.23 3.62 5.67
C CYS A 18 1.21 4.03 4.60
N GLU A 19 0.26 4.91 4.95
CA GLU A 19 -0.80 5.37 4.04
C GLU A 19 -0.37 6.55 3.15
N LEU A 20 0.71 7.25 3.50
CA LEU A 20 1.19 8.40 2.74
C LEU A 20 1.63 8.00 1.31
N GLY A 21 0.99 8.63 0.32
CA GLY A 21 1.27 8.33 -1.09
C GLY A 21 0.57 7.09 -1.62
N ASP A 22 -0.42 6.55 -0.89
CA ASP A 22 -1.26 5.49 -1.44
C ASP A 22 -2.04 5.96 -2.68
N LYS A 23 -2.37 5.01 -3.55
CA LYS A 23 -3.15 5.22 -4.78
C LYS A 23 -4.48 5.90 -4.51
N THR A 24 -5.10 5.65 -3.35
CA THR A 24 -6.33 6.35 -2.95
C THR A 24 -6.12 7.85 -2.80
N GLN A 25 -4.99 8.31 -2.24
CA GLN A 25 -4.68 9.74 -2.10
C GLN A 25 -4.51 10.42 -3.46
N VAL A 26 -3.83 9.75 -4.41
CA VAL A 26 -3.69 10.23 -5.79
C VAL A 26 -5.05 10.31 -6.48
N ALA A 27 -5.92 9.31 -6.28
CA ALA A 27 -7.28 9.33 -6.83
C ALA A 27 -8.11 10.50 -6.29
N VAL A 28 -8.08 10.74 -4.97
CA VAL A 28 -8.77 11.88 -4.33
C VAL A 28 -8.25 13.21 -4.86
N LEU A 29 -6.93 13.34 -5.04
CA LEU A 29 -6.31 14.53 -5.63
C LEU A 29 -6.80 14.78 -7.06
N LEU A 30 -6.83 13.74 -7.91
CA LEU A 30 -7.32 13.84 -9.29
C LEU A 30 -8.80 14.23 -9.35
N ILE A 31 -9.64 13.60 -8.52
CA ILE A 31 -11.08 13.90 -8.44
C ILE A 31 -11.31 15.35 -8.00
N THR A 32 -10.52 15.82 -7.03
CA THR A 32 -10.55 17.20 -6.52
C THR A 32 -10.07 18.21 -7.58
N SER A 33 -9.00 17.87 -8.30
CA SER A 33 -8.46 18.72 -9.39
C SER A 33 -9.48 18.91 -10.52
N ASN A 34 -10.23 17.86 -10.88
CA ASN A 34 -11.27 17.94 -11.90
C ASN A 34 -12.55 18.66 -11.41
N ASN A 35 -12.74 18.84 -10.10
CA ASN A 35 -13.96 19.43 -9.51
C ASN A 35 -13.63 20.44 -8.39
N PRO A 36 -12.97 21.58 -8.71
CA PRO A 36 -12.47 22.51 -7.69
C PRO A 36 -13.56 23.10 -6.79
N GLY A 37 -14.78 23.29 -7.32
CA GLY A 37 -15.94 23.78 -6.56
C GLY A 37 -16.47 22.80 -5.50
N ARG A 38 -16.08 21.52 -5.55
CA ARG A 38 -16.57 20.46 -4.65
C ARG A 38 -15.48 19.93 -3.70
N ARG A 39 -14.34 20.61 -3.60
CA ARG A 39 -13.17 20.19 -2.80
C ARG A 39 -13.51 19.76 -1.37
N TRP A 40 -14.38 20.51 -0.68
CA TRP A 40 -14.77 20.21 0.70
C TRP A 40 -15.68 18.97 0.80
N LEU A 41 -16.56 18.79 -0.19
CA LEU A 41 -17.41 17.59 -0.27
C LEU A 41 -16.56 16.35 -0.53
N ILE A 42 -15.60 16.44 -1.45
CA ILE A 42 -14.70 15.34 -1.80
C ILE A 42 -13.81 14.99 -0.61
N PHE A 43 -13.27 15.99 0.10
CA PHE A 43 -12.53 15.80 1.33
C PHE A 43 -13.37 15.07 2.38
N ALA A 44 -14.58 15.56 2.68
CA ALA A 44 -15.46 14.94 3.68
C ALA A 44 -15.85 13.50 3.29
N ALA A 45 -16.21 13.27 2.03
CA ALA A 45 -16.56 11.93 1.53
C ALA A 45 -15.37 10.97 1.64
N SER A 46 -14.17 11.41 1.27
CA SER A 46 -12.95 10.59 1.33
C SER A 46 -12.53 10.31 2.77
N ALA A 47 -12.64 11.29 3.66
CA ALA A 47 -12.36 11.13 5.09
C ALA A 47 -13.32 10.12 5.74
N VAL A 48 -14.62 10.19 5.42
CA VAL A 48 -15.62 9.23 5.91
C VAL A 48 -15.34 7.84 5.36
N ALA A 49 -15.04 7.71 4.07
CA ALA A 49 -14.71 6.43 3.44
C ALA A 49 -13.48 5.79 4.08
N LEU A 50 -12.40 6.56 4.28
CA LEU A 50 -11.18 6.08 4.94
C LEU A 50 -11.45 5.67 6.39
N THR A 51 -12.20 6.48 7.14
CA THR A 51 -12.58 6.15 8.52
C THR A 51 -13.37 4.84 8.58
N MET A 52 -14.35 4.64 7.69
CA MET A 52 -15.11 3.40 7.61
C MET A 52 -14.22 2.20 7.26
N CYS A 53 -13.29 2.38 6.32
CA CYS A 53 -12.34 1.32 5.94
C CYS A 53 -11.51 0.87 7.15
N VAL A 54 -10.90 1.82 7.87
CA VAL A 54 -10.09 1.53 9.06
C VAL A 54 -10.91 0.86 10.16
N VAL A 55 -12.14 1.32 10.40
CA VAL A 55 -13.04 0.68 11.38
C VAL A 55 -13.29 -0.78 11.04
N ILE A 56 -13.56 -1.08 9.77
CA ILE A 56 -13.78 -2.46 9.30
C ILE A 56 -12.50 -3.28 9.45
N GLU A 57 -11.36 -2.77 8.97
CA GLU A 57 -10.06 -3.45 9.04
C GLU A 57 -9.67 -3.80 10.47
N VAL A 58 -9.76 -2.84 11.40
CA VAL A 58 -9.42 -3.06 12.81
C VAL A 58 -10.40 -4.04 13.45
N THR A 59 -11.70 -3.92 13.19
CA THR A 59 -12.71 -4.83 13.76
C THR A 59 -12.47 -6.26 13.29
N VAL A 60 -12.24 -6.46 12.00
CA VAL A 60 -11.96 -7.78 11.42
C VAL A 60 -10.63 -8.32 11.94
N GLY A 61 -9.58 -7.49 11.97
CA GLY A 61 -8.26 -7.89 12.44
C GLY A 61 -8.24 -8.32 13.90
N VAL A 62 -8.88 -7.56 14.78
CA VAL A 62 -9.01 -7.90 16.21
C VAL A 62 -9.84 -9.16 16.39
N THR A 63 -10.97 -9.26 15.70
CA THR A 63 -11.84 -10.44 15.77
C THR A 63 -11.07 -11.69 15.34
N LEU A 64 -10.40 -11.64 14.19
CA LEU A 64 -9.62 -12.76 13.69
C LEU A 64 -8.47 -13.13 14.65
N ALA A 65 -7.78 -12.13 15.22
CA ALA A 65 -6.72 -12.37 16.20
C ALA A 65 -7.23 -13.07 17.46
N GLN A 66 -8.47 -12.83 17.87
CA GLN A 66 -9.10 -13.53 18.99
C GLN A 66 -9.46 -14.99 18.66
N TYR A 67 -9.89 -15.30 17.43
CA TYR A 67 -10.30 -16.66 17.05
C TYR A 67 -9.14 -17.61 16.74
N ILE A 68 -8.15 -17.17 15.97
CA ILE A 68 -7.06 -18.04 15.46
C ILE A 68 -5.69 -17.77 16.11
N GLY A 69 -5.60 -16.75 16.94
CA GLY A 69 -4.38 -16.37 17.65
C GLY A 69 -3.43 -15.49 16.82
N PRO A 70 -2.75 -14.50 17.45
CA PRO A 70 -1.86 -13.56 16.74
C PRO A 70 -0.67 -14.22 16.02
N ALA A 71 -0.16 -15.33 16.56
CA ALA A 71 1.00 -16.03 16.01
C ALA A 71 0.72 -16.64 14.63
N VAL A 72 -0.49 -17.17 14.42
CA VAL A 72 -0.91 -17.75 13.14
C VAL A 72 -1.07 -16.65 12.10
N ILE A 73 -1.68 -15.53 12.48
CA ILE A 73 -1.84 -14.35 11.60
C ILE A 73 -0.48 -13.83 11.14
N ASN A 74 0.46 -13.60 12.07
CA ASN A 74 1.79 -13.10 11.72
C ASN A 74 2.54 -14.02 10.75
N ARG A 75 2.47 -15.34 10.98
CA ARG A 75 3.11 -16.31 10.08
C ARG A 75 2.43 -16.35 8.71
N ALA A 76 1.10 -16.32 8.67
CA ALA A 76 0.34 -16.30 7.42
C ALA A 76 0.62 -15.04 6.61
N THR A 77 0.56 -13.86 7.22
CA THR A 77 0.88 -12.57 6.57
C THR A 77 2.29 -12.55 6.03
N GLY A 78 3.28 -13.04 6.79
CA GLY A 78 4.66 -13.14 6.31
C GLY A 78 4.81 -14.06 5.09
N VAL A 79 4.18 -15.23 5.10
CA VAL A 79 4.21 -16.15 3.95
C VAL A 79 3.54 -15.53 2.72
N ILE A 80 2.39 -14.88 2.89
CA ILE A 80 1.68 -14.19 1.80
C ILE A 80 2.56 -13.08 1.21
N PHE A 81 3.21 -12.28 2.06
CA PHE A 81 4.14 -11.23 1.61
C PHE A 81 5.31 -11.78 0.81
N LEU A 82 5.92 -12.88 1.26
CA LEU A 82 7.02 -13.53 0.53
C LEU A 82 6.57 -14.06 -0.83
N ILE A 83 5.38 -14.67 -0.90
CA ILE A 83 4.82 -15.18 -2.16
C ILE A 83 4.55 -14.03 -3.14
N ILE A 84 3.87 -12.97 -2.69
CA ILE A 84 3.57 -11.80 -3.53
C ILE A 84 4.87 -11.13 -3.97
N GLY A 85 5.84 -10.98 -3.08
CA GLY A 85 7.17 -10.45 -3.39
C GLY A 85 7.89 -11.26 -4.45
N ALA A 86 7.96 -12.59 -4.29
CA ALA A 86 8.60 -13.49 -5.25
C ALA A 86 7.91 -13.46 -6.63
N ILE A 87 6.58 -13.48 -6.66
CA ILE A 87 5.81 -13.36 -7.90
C ILE A 87 6.09 -12.02 -8.58
N THR A 88 6.10 -10.92 -7.83
CA THR A 88 6.35 -9.58 -8.37
C THR A 88 7.76 -9.47 -8.94
N LEU A 89 8.76 -10.00 -8.22
CA LEU A 89 10.15 -10.03 -8.68
C LEU A 89 10.32 -10.88 -9.94
N ALA A 90 9.75 -12.09 -9.97
CA ALA A 90 9.82 -12.97 -11.13
C ALA A 90 9.11 -12.38 -12.35
N ARG A 91 7.97 -11.69 -12.15
CA ARG A 91 7.28 -10.96 -13.22
C ARG A 91 8.13 -9.84 -13.76
N HIS A 92 8.78 -9.06 -12.90
CA HIS A 92 9.66 -7.98 -13.33
C HIS A 92 10.87 -8.51 -14.12
N PHE A 93 11.48 -9.61 -13.66
CA PHE A 93 12.60 -10.24 -14.37
C PHE A 93 12.20 -10.78 -15.75
N LYS A 94 11.07 -11.51 -15.82
CA LYS A 94 10.51 -11.98 -17.10
C LYS A 94 10.10 -10.84 -18.02
N LEU A 95 9.61 -9.74 -17.47
CA LEU A 95 9.24 -8.55 -18.25
C LEU A 95 10.49 -7.85 -18.79
N TYR A 96 11.56 -7.76 -18.00
CA TYR A 96 12.85 -7.22 -18.42
C TYR A 96 13.48 -8.03 -19.56
N GLU A 97 13.40 -9.36 -19.48
CA GLU A 97 13.86 -10.27 -20.55
C GLU A 97 13.02 -10.10 -21.82
N LYS A 98 11.69 -9.93 -21.68
CA LYS A 98 10.77 -9.68 -22.81
C LYS A 98 10.97 -8.32 -23.48
N LEU A 99 11.45 -7.32 -22.75
CA LEU A 99 11.71 -5.97 -23.25
C LEU A 99 13.15 -5.80 -23.76
N THR A 100 14.05 -6.71 -23.39
CA THR A 100 15.42 -6.80 -23.91
C THR A 100 15.65 -8.06 -24.78
N PRO A 101 14.80 -8.39 -25.77
CA PRO A 101 15.11 -9.46 -26.70
C PRO A 101 16.13 -8.91 -27.71
N GLY A 102 17.43 -9.02 -27.40
CA GLY A 102 18.50 -8.68 -28.34
C GLY A 102 19.38 -7.47 -28.00
N GLY A 103 19.63 -7.19 -26.72
CA GLY A 103 20.60 -6.17 -26.27
C GLY A 103 22.06 -6.40 -26.65
N ARG A 104 22.38 -7.31 -27.58
CA ARG A 104 23.73 -7.49 -28.14
C ARG A 104 23.96 -6.69 -29.42
N GLN A 105 22.91 -6.11 -30.03
CA GLN A 105 23.05 -5.33 -31.28
C GLN A 105 23.13 -3.82 -31.05
N ALA A 106 22.88 -3.30 -29.84
CA ALA A 106 22.96 -1.86 -29.57
C ALA A 106 24.38 -1.38 -29.22
N GLU A 107 25.29 -2.28 -28.83
CA GLU A 107 26.69 -1.93 -28.51
C GLU A 107 27.61 -1.96 -29.74
N GLU A 108 27.17 -2.56 -30.85
CA GLU A 108 27.91 -2.61 -32.12
C GLU A 108 27.65 -1.37 -33.01
N VAL A 109 26.76 -0.46 -32.59
CA VAL A 109 26.41 0.78 -33.31
C VAL A 109 26.77 2.00 -32.46
N ALA A 110 27.95 1.99 -31.84
CA ALA A 110 28.58 3.23 -31.39
C ALA A 110 29.44 3.76 -32.56
N PRO A 111 29.25 5.01 -33.03
CA PRO A 111 30.13 5.57 -34.04
C PRO A 111 31.52 5.77 -33.42
N GLU A 112 32.54 5.18 -34.05
CA GLU A 112 33.96 5.56 -33.86
C GLU A 112 34.21 7.01 -34.30
#